data_AF-A0A850G457-F1
#
_entry.id   AF-A0A850G457-F1
#
_cell.length_a   1.000
_cell.length_b   1.000
_cell.length_c   1.000
_cell.angle_alpha   90.00
_cell.angle_beta   90.00
_cell.angle_gamma   90.00
#
_symmetry.space_group_name_H-M   'P 1'
#
loop_
_entity.id
_entity.type
_entity.pdbx_description
1 polymer ?
#
loop_
_entity_poly.entity_id
_entity_poly.type
_entity_poly.pdbx_seq_one_letter_code
_entity_poly.pdbx_strand_id
1 'polypeptide(L)'
;MKPSSQDLHPKTGARFVFERAAEPSPAGEPRYALTIYLPAGREWSGELSWAEGHSLITDEPDASAVDEALGLALAEAHKLARVLRRDPKPKLVRWRAT
;
A
#
# COMPACT_ATOMS: atom_id res chain seq x y z
N MET A 1 0.99 11.38 -22.25
CA MET A 1 -0.39 10.91 -21.94
C MET A 1 -0.43 10.61 -20.46
N LYS A 2 -1.07 11.44 -19.63
CA LYS A 2 -1.26 11.12 -18.20
C LYS A 2 -2.32 10.03 -18.13
N PRO A 3 -2.13 8.92 -17.39
CA PRO A 3 -3.20 7.97 -17.18
C PRO A 3 -4.38 8.72 -16.58
N SER A 4 -5.58 8.50 -17.14
CA SER A 4 -6.80 9.11 -16.62
C SER A 4 -6.98 8.62 -15.19
N SER A 5 -7.36 9.50 -14.26
CA SER A 5 -7.66 9.12 -12.87
C SER A 5 -8.70 7.98 -12.82
N GLN A 6 -9.61 7.87 -13.80
CA GLN A 6 -10.55 6.76 -13.91
C GLN A 6 -9.90 5.39 -14.15
N ASP A 7 -8.71 5.32 -14.76
CA ASP A 7 -7.96 4.06 -14.96
C ASP A 7 -7.25 3.59 -13.68
N LEU A 8 -7.21 4.43 -12.63
CA LEU A 8 -6.55 4.12 -11.37
C LEU A 8 -7.47 3.35 -10.42
N HIS A 9 -8.77 3.63 -10.44
CA HIS A 9 -9.74 3.07 -9.50
C HIS A 9 -10.38 1.79 -10.03
N PRO A 10 -10.26 0.66 -9.32
CA PRO A 10 -10.94 -0.57 -9.71
C PRO A 10 -12.46 -0.45 -9.62
N LYS A 11 -13.18 -1.26 -10.42
CA LYS A 11 -14.63 -1.49 -10.20
C LYS A 11 -14.89 -2.37 -8.97
N THR A 12 -13.96 -3.27 -8.64
CA THR A 12 -13.99 -4.21 -7.52
C THR A 12 -12.58 -4.45 -6.99
N GLY A 13 -12.41 -4.66 -5.70
CA GLY A 13 -11.08 -4.88 -5.13
C GLY A 13 -10.30 -3.59 -4.89
N ALA A 14 -8.98 -3.68 -4.90
CA ALA A 14 -8.07 -2.54 -4.72
C ALA A 14 -6.85 -2.60 -5.66
N ARG A 15 -6.34 -1.42 -6.04
CA ARG A 15 -5.05 -1.26 -6.71
C ARG A 15 -4.06 -0.66 -5.74
N PHE A 16 -2.92 -1.33 -5.59
CA PHE A 16 -1.84 -0.97 -4.70
C PHE A 16 -0.67 -0.42 -5.51
N VAL A 17 -0.13 0.71 -5.07
CA VAL A 17 1.09 1.30 -5.62
C VAL A 17 2.04 1.54 -4.45
N PHE A 18 3.19 0.89 -4.50
CA PHE A 18 4.31 1.12 -3.58
C PHE A 18 5.45 1.75 -4.35
N GLU A 19 5.94 2.90 -3.91
CA GLU A 19 7.09 3.59 -4.48
C GLU A 19 8.18 3.71 -3.44
N ARG A 20 9.37 3.17 -3.74
CA ARG A 20 10.46 3.11 -2.77
C ARG A 20 10.96 4.53 -2.49
N ALA A 21 11.01 4.90 -1.21
CA ALA A 21 11.64 6.13 -0.78
C ALA A 21 13.16 6.05 -1.03
N ALA A 22 13.78 7.20 -1.30
CA ALA A 22 15.22 7.27 -1.52
C ALA A 22 16.02 6.90 -0.26
N GLU A 23 15.50 7.28 0.90
CA GLU A 23 16.12 7.01 2.19
C GLU A 23 15.51 5.76 2.85
N PRO A 24 16.33 4.78 3.23
CA PRO A 24 15.87 3.64 4.03
C PRO A 24 15.53 4.08 5.47
N SER A 25 14.96 3.17 6.25
CA SER A 25 14.80 3.39 7.68
C SER A 25 16.17 3.44 8.39
N PRO A 26 16.26 3.97 9.61
CA PRO A 26 17.51 3.94 10.41
C PRO A 26 18.09 2.53 10.62
N ALA A 27 17.24 1.49 10.55
CA ALA A 27 17.63 0.10 10.65
C ALA A 27 18.10 -0.53 9.31
N GLY A 28 18.17 0.26 8.24
CA GLY A 28 18.57 -0.19 6.90
C GLY A 28 17.47 -0.91 6.10
N GLU A 29 16.26 -1.02 6.65
CA GLU A 29 15.10 -1.60 5.94
C GLU A 29 14.56 -0.60 4.90
N PRO A 30 14.01 -1.06 3.77
CA PRO A 30 13.46 -0.14 2.77
C PRO A 30 12.23 0.61 3.33
N ARG A 31 11.90 1.75 2.72
CA ARG A 31 10.66 2.49 2.98
C ARG A 31 9.91 2.70 1.67
N TYR A 32 8.59 2.75 1.74
CA TYR A 32 7.75 2.97 0.56
C TYR A 32 6.63 3.96 0.84
N ALA A 33 6.39 4.88 -0.08
CA ALA A 33 5.10 5.54 -0.18
C ALA A 33 4.08 4.51 -0.70
N LEU A 34 2.95 4.39 -0.02
CA LEU A 34 1.86 3.48 -0.36
C LEU A 34 0.63 4.30 -0.76
N THR A 35 0.09 4.01 -1.93
CA THR A 35 -1.24 4.47 -2.36
C THR A 35 -2.12 3.28 -2.69
N ILE A 36 -3.32 3.27 -2.12
CA ILE A 36 -4.38 2.28 -2.34
C ILE A 36 -5.53 2.98 -3.04
N TYR A 37 -5.78 2.61 -4.30
CA TYR A 37 -6.97 3.04 -5.02
C TYR A 37 -8.09 2.02 -4.81
N LEU A 38 -9.21 2.51 -4.30
CA LEU A 38 -10.43 1.77 -4.00
C LEU A 38 -11.51 2.10 -5.04
N PRO A 39 -12.62 1.33 -5.07
CA PRO A 39 -13.75 1.62 -5.94
C PRO A 39 -14.40 2.98 -5.65
N ALA A 40 -15.25 3.41 -6.58
CA ALA A 40 -15.98 4.68 -6.50
C ALA A 40 -15.07 5.93 -6.40
N GLY A 41 -13.85 5.87 -6.96
CA GLY A 41 -12.94 7.02 -6.98
C GLY A 41 -12.25 7.30 -5.65
N ARG A 42 -12.34 6.39 -4.68
CA ARG A 42 -11.71 6.55 -3.38
C ARG A 42 -10.23 6.17 -3.43
N GLU A 43 -9.43 6.85 -2.62
CA GLU A 43 -8.03 6.50 -2.42
C GLU A 43 -7.65 6.68 -0.95
N TRP A 44 -6.61 5.95 -0.55
CA TRP A 44 -5.95 6.09 0.73
C TRP A 44 -4.45 6.06 0.51
N SER A 45 -3.71 6.88 1.25
CA SER A 45 -2.25 6.93 1.16
C SER A 45 -1.62 6.91 2.54
N GLY A 46 -0.43 6.32 2.63
CA GLY A 46 0.39 6.29 3.82
C GLY A 46 1.82 5.84 3.50
N GLU A 47 2.60 5.55 4.53
CA GLU A 47 3.98 5.08 4.37
C GLU A 47 4.13 3.67 4.91
N LEU A 48 4.75 2.79 4.13
CA LEU A 48 5.14 1.45 4.56
C LEU A 48 6.62 1.44 4.98
N SER A 49 6.86 0.91 6.17
CA SER A 49 8.20 0.67 6.71
C SER A 49 8.24 -0.69 7.44
N TRP A 50 9.40 -1.04 7.98
CA TRP A 50 9.55 -2.22 8.84
C TRP A 50 10.29 -1.85 10.13
N ALA A 51 9.79 -2.39 11.24
CA ALA A 51 10.45 -2.38 12.52
C ALA A 51 10.33 -3.79 13.14
N GLU A 52 11.43 -4.27 13.73
CA GLU A 52 11.47 -5.59 14.39
C GLU A 52 10.99 -6.75 13.49
N GLY A 53 11.12 -6.57 12.18
CA GLY A 53 10.70 -7.54 11.18
C GLY A 53 9.20 -7.55 10.83
N HIS A 54 8.43 -6.65 11.42
CA HIS A 54 7.02 -6.44 11.10
C HIS A 54 6.86 -5.22 10.20
N SER A 55 5.95 -5.30 9.23
CA SER A 55 5.56 -4.15 8.42
C SER A 55 4.72 -3.19 9.25
N LEU A 56 5.05 -1.91 9.19
CA LEU A 56 4.29 -0.83 9.80
C LEU A 56 3.78 0.09 8.69
N ILE A 57 2.50 0.46 8.75
CA ILE A 57 1.92 1.45 7.87
C ILE A 57 1.63 2.70 8.71
N THR A 58 2.23 3.84 8.37
CA THR A 58 2.03 5.12 9.08
C THR A 58 0.60 5.60 8.87
N ASP A 59 -0.01 6.13 9.94
CA ASP A 59 -1.40 6.59 9.99
C ASP A 59 -2.39 5.50 9.56
N GLU A 60 -2.03 4.24 9.75
CA GLU A 60 -2.96 3.13 9.58
C GLU A 60 -4.14 3.29 10.55
N PRO A 61 -5.36 3.45 10.03
CA PRO A 61 -6.52 3.63 10.88
C PRO A 61 -6.89 2.30 11.57
N ASP A 62 -7.46 2.40 12.77
CA ASP A 62 -7.96 1.23 13.49
C ASP A 62 -8.98 0.48 12.63
N ALA A 63 -8.89 -0.85 12.59
CA ALA A 63 -9.79 -1.71 11.82
C ALA A 63 -11.27 -1.51 12.18
N SER A 64 -11.57 -1.07 13.41
CA SER A 64 -12.92 -0.73 13.86
C SER A 64 -13.42 0.66 13.39
N ALA A 65 -12.51 1.51 12.92
CA ALA A 65 -12.78 2.89 12.51
C ALA A 65 -12.86 3.08 10.98
N VAL A 66 -12.58 2.03 10.20
CA VAL A 66 -12.68 2.04 8.73
C VAL A 66 -13.78 1.14 8.22
N ASP A 67 -14.22 1.40 6.99
CA ASP A 67 -15.06 0.44 6.30
C ASP A 67 -14.29 -0.83 5.92
N GLU A 68 -15.07 -1.89 5.67
CA GLU A 68 -14.57 -3.22 5.34
C GLU A 68 -13.64 -3.22 4.13
N ALA A 69 -13.90 -2.41 3.11
CA ALA A 69 -13.10 -2.38 1.89
C ALA A 69 -11.68 -1.84 2.16
N LEU A 70 -11.56 -0.75 2.92
CA LEU A 70 -10.25 -0.22 3.31
C LEU A 70 -9.54 -1.17 4.30
N GLY A 71 -10.26 -1.77 5.25
CA GLY A 71 -9.69 -2.76 6.18
C GLY A 71 -9.10 -3.98 5.46
N LEU A 72 -9.84 -4.56 4.51
CA LEU A 72 -9.34 -5.67 3.68
C LEU A 72 -8.15 -5.25 2.80
N ALA A 73 -8.18 -4.03 2.25
CA ALA A 73 -7.08 -3.52 1.45
C ALA A 73 -5.80 -3.34 2.27
N LEU A 74 -5.88 -2.79 3.49
CA LEU A 74 -4.72 -2.66 4.39
C LEU A 74 -4.13 -4.03 4.77
N ALA A 75 -4.97 -5.03 5.04
CA ALA A 75 -4.52 -6.40 5.26
C ALA A 75 -3.77 -6.99 4.04
N GLU A 76 -4.24 -6.74 2.82
CA GLU A 76 -3.53 -7.11 1.59
C GLU A 76 -2.21 -6.33 1.40
N ALA A 77 -2.18 -5.05 1.78
CA ALA A 77 -0.97 -4.23 1.72
C ALA A 77 0.13 -4.82 2.62
N HIS A 78 -0.20 -5.29 3.83
CA HIS A 78 0.74 -6.01 4.70
C HIS A 78 1.25 -7.32 4.10
N LYS A 79 0.43 -8.06 3.35
CA LYS A 79 0.89 -9.26 2.63
C LYS A 79 1.89 -8.90 1.54
N LEU A 80 1.63 -7.83 0.79
CA LEU A 80 2.54 -7.31 -0.24
C LEU A 80 3.84 -6.75 0.37
N ALA A 81 3.78 -6.17 1.57
CA ALA A 81 4.96 -5.74 2.31
C ALA A 81 5.93 -6.90 2.54
N ARG A 82 5.46 -8.11 2.86
CA ARG A 82 6.34 -9.29 3.01
C ARG A 82 7.13 -9.60 1.74
N VAL A 83 6.51 -9.39 0.57
CA VAL A 83 7.17 -9.57 -0.73
C VAL A 83 8.24 -8.50 -0.93
N LEU A 84 7.91 -7.23 -0.66
CA LEU A 84 8.84 -6.11 -0.81
C LEU A 84 10.02 -6.13 0.17
N ARG A 85 9.83 -6.70 1.36
CA ARG A 85 10.93 -6.91 2.31
C ARG A 85 11.92 -7.95 1.79
N ARG A 86 11.40 -9.05 1.22
CA ARG A 86 12.22 -10.15 0.69
C ARG A 86 12.92 -9.79 -0.62
N ASP A 87 12.26 -9.04 -1.49
CA ASP A 87 12.74 -8.67 -2.81
C ASP A 87 12.42 -7.17 -3.06
N PRO A 88 13.24 -6.24 -2.53
CA PRO A 88 12.99 -4.81 -2.62
C PRO A 88 13.04 -4.31 -4.07
N LYS A 89 12.02 -3.54 -4.48
CA LYS A 89 11.89 -3.00 -5.84
C LYS A 89 11.76 -1.49 -5.79
N PRO A 90 12.20 -0.74 -6.82
CA PRO A 90 11.94 0.70 -6.88
C PRO A 90 10.45 1.04 -6.88
N LYS A 91 9.62 0.17 -7.49
CA LYS A 91 8.17 0.34 -7.55
C LYS A 91 7.46 -1.01 -7.67
N LEU A 92 6.32 -1.14 -6.99
CA LEU A 92 5.42 -2.29 -7.11
C LEU A 92 3.99 -1.80 -7.34
N VAL A 93 3.37 -2.25 -8.43
CA VAL A 93 1.95 -2.03 -8.71
C VAL A 93 1.24 -3.38 -8.74
N ARG A 94 0.15 -3.53 -7.98
CA ARG A 94 -0.63 -4.78 -7.92
C ARG A 94 -2.12 -4.50 -7.85
N TRP A 95 -2.89 -5.42 -8.43
CA TRP A 95 -4.35 -5.46 -8.31
C TRP A 95 -4.72 -6.68 -7.47
N ARG A 96 -5.63 -6.53 -6.50
CA ARG A 96 -6.22 -7.63 -5.75
C ARG A 96 -7.74 -7.51 -5.77
N ALA A 97 -8.43 -8.62 -6.01
CA ALA A 97 -9.83 -8.73 -5.62
C ALA A 97 -9.83 -8.93 -4.10
N THR A 98 -10.12 -7.88 -3.35
CA THR A 98 -10.45 -7.96 -1.92
C THR A 98 -11.86 -8.47 -1.75
#